data_AF-A0A814BKI8-F1
#
_entry.id   AF-A0A814BKI8-F1
#
_cell.length_a   1.000
_cell.length_b   1.000
_cell.length_c   1.000
_cell.angle_alpha   90.00
_cell.angle_beta   90.00
_cell.angle_gamma   90.00
#
_symmetry.space_group_name_H-M   'P 1'
#
loop_
_entity.id
_entity.type
_entity.pdbx_description
1 polymer ?
#
loop_
_entity_poly.entity_id
_entity_poly.type
_entity_poly.pdbx_seq_one_letter_code
_entity_poly.pdbx_strand_id
1 'polypeptide(L)'
;MHNRTTQSSMRRNNCAEAYHQRINSTFQCAHPTLWLFVQKLIDEENVVHADLVHINAGEPPKKKKINERLERRLLNLLTTNHAHIAVQLNSIAYSISL
;
A
#
# COMPACT_ATOMS: atom_id res chain seq x y z
N MET A 1 2.24 -13.74 12.72
CA MET A 1 1.60 -12.77 11.80
C MET A 1 0.70 -11.76 12.52
N HIS A 2 -0.08 -12.17 13.54
CA HIS A 2 -0.95 -11.31 14.35
C HIS A 2 -0.22 -10.08 14.95
N ASN A 3 0.88 -10.30 15.69
CA ASN A 3 1.62 -9.23 16.40
C ASN A 3 2.23 -8.14 15.51
N ARG A 4 2.47 -8.40 14.22
CA ARG A 4 2.99 -7.38 13.29
C ARG A 4 1.91 -6.45 12.74
N THR A 5 0.68 -6.94 12.72
CA THR A 5 -0.52 -6.20 12.30
C THR A 5 -0.91 -5.19 13.37
N THR A 6 -0.82 -5.58 14.63
CA THR A 6 -1.10 -4.72 15.79
C THR A 6 -0.03 -3.65 16.00
N GLN A 7 1.20 -3.88 15.56
CA GLN A 7 2.34 -2.95 15.69
C GLN A 7 2.59 -2.07 14.46
N SER A 8 1.74 -2.10 13.44
CA SER A 8 1.93 -1.33 12.18
C SER A 8 3.30 -1.52 11.51
N SER A 9 3.96 -2.67 11.76
CA SER A 9 5.26 -2.97 11.18
C SER A 9 5.11 -3.55 9.77
N MET A 10 5.96 -3.12 8.82
CA MET A 10 5.91 -3.62 7.45
C MET A 10 6.21 -5.12 7.41
N ARG A 11 5.30 -5.92 6.86
CA ARG A 11 5.49 -7.37 6.76
C ARG A 11 6.53 -7.68 5.67
N ARG A 12 7.65 -8.31 6.05
CA ARG A 12 8.73 -8.67 5.11
C ARG A 12 8.26 -9.53 3.91
N ASN A 13 7.25 -10.39 4.10
CA ASN A 13 6.68 -11.19 3.00
C ASN A 13 6.03 -10.32 1.91
N ASN A 14 5.40 -9.22 2.31
CA ASN A 14 4.74 -8.29 1.40
C ASN A 14 5.75 -7.58 0.51
N CYS A 15 6.97 -7.32 1.00
CA CYS A 15 8.02 -6.69 0.20
C CYS A 15 8.54 -7.63 -0.89
N ALA A 16 8.87 -8.87 -0.53
CA ALA A 16 9.36 -9.87 -1.49
C ALA A 16 8.28 -10.20 -2.52
N GLU A 17 7.04 -10.40 -2.08
CA GLU A 17 5.91 -10.67 -2.96
C GLU A 17 5.59 -9.49 -3.88
N ALA A 18 5.60 -8.25 -3.36
CA ALA A 18 5.41 -7.05 -4.18
C ALA A 18 6.54 -6.89 -5.22
N TYR A 19 7.78 -7.21 -4.87
CA TYR A 19 8.89 -7.17 -5.81
C TYR A 19 8.76 -8.26 -6.88
N HIS A 20 8.32 -9.46 -6.49
CA HIS A 20 8.06 -10.55 -7.43
C HIS A 20 6.91 -10.20 -8.40
N GLN A 21 5.83 -9.59 -7.89
CA GLN A 21 4.74 -9.08 -8.73
C GLN A 21 5.21 -7.97 -9.67
N ARG A 22 6.05 -7.04 -9.19
CA ARG A 22 6.65 -5.98 -10.00
C ARG A 22 7.46 -6.57 -11.14
N ILE A 23 8.39 -7.48 -10.85
CA ILE A 23 9.20 -8.17 -11.86
C ILE A 23 8.32 -8.87 -12.90
N ASN A 24 7.31 -9.63 -12.47
CA ASN A 24 6.40 -10.31 -13.39
C ASN A 24 5.62 -9.31 -14.27
N SER A 25 5.20 -8.17 -13.72
CA SER A 25 4.53 -7.11 -14.47
C SER A 25 5.44 -6.38 -15.46
N THR A 26 6.75 -6.40 -15.23
CA THR A 26 7.76 -5.79 -16.12
C THR A 26 8.05 -6.69 -17.31
N PHE A 27 8.07 -8.02 -17.11
CA PHE A 27 8.29 -8.99 -18.17
C PHE A 27 7.06 -9.27 -19.02
N GLN A 28 5.85 -9.29 -18.43
CA GLN A 28 4.55 -9.54 -19.10
C GLN A 28 4.50 -10.82 -19.97
N CYS A 29 5.44 -11.74 -19.79
CA CYS A 29 5.53 -12.99 -20.52
C CYS A 29 6.15 -14.08 -19.63
N ALA A 30 5.83 -15.34 -19.92
CA ALA A 30 6.34 -16.47 -19.15
C ALA A 30 7.80 -16.81 -19.47
N HIS A 31 8.21 -16.64 -20.73
CA HIS A 31 9.53 -17.03 -21.22
C HIS A 31 10.12 -15.94 -22.14
N PRO A 32 10.72 -14.88 -21.58
CA PRO A 32 11.43 -13.89 -22.36
C PRO A 32 12.69 -14.50 -23.00
N THR A 33 13.12 -13.95 -24.14
CA THR A 33 14.45 -14.25 -24.67
C THR A 33 15.52 -13.74 -23.71
N LEU A 34 16.71 -14.34 -23.73
CA LEU A 34 17.81 -13.94 -22.83
C LEU A 34 18.12 -12.44 -22.91
N TRP A 35 18.13 -11.88 -24.12
CA TRP A 35 18.41 -10.46 -24.35
C TRP A 35 17.32 -9.55 -23.76
N LEU A 36 16.05 -9.87 -24.00
CA LEU A 36 14.94 -9.13 -23.40
C LEU A 36 14.98 -9.26 -21.88
N PHE A 37 15.34 -10.45 -21.37
CA PHE A 37 15.48 -10.69 -19.95
C PHE A 37 16.51 -9.75 -19.29
N VAL A 38 17.72 -9.72 -19.84
CA VAL A 38 18.81 -8.85 -19.36
C VAL A 38 18.43 -7.38 -19.49
N GLN A 39 17.87 -6.97 -20.63
CA GLN A 39 17.49 -5.57 -20.86
C GLN A 39 16.49 -5.08 -19.80
N LYS A 40 15.44 -5.87 -19.52
CA LYS A 40 14.44 -5.50 -18.52
C LYS A 40 15.01 -5.47 -17.10
N LEU A 41 15.98 -6.31 -16.78
CA LEU A 41 16.68 -6.24 -15.48
C LEU A 41 17.47 -4.95 -15.33
N ILE A 42 18.19 -4.53 -16.38
CA ILE A 42 18.92 -3.25 -16.41
C ILE A 42 17.94 -2.09 -16.24
N ASP A 43 16.81 -2.12 -16.94
CA ASP A 43 15.76 -1.09 -16.81
C ASP A 43 15.24 -1.00 -15.35
N GLU A 44 14.97 -2.14 -14.69
CA GLU A 44 14.53 -2.17 -13.29
C GLU A 44 15.60 -1.67 -12.32
N GLU A 45 16.86 -2.04 -12.53
CA GLU A 45 17.97 -1.55 -11.72
C GLU A 45 18.10 -0.03 -11.81
N ASN A 46 17.99 0.53 -13.02
CA ASN A 46 18.02 1.97 -13.23
C ASN A 46 16.91 2.70 -12.48
N VAL A 47 15.69 2.15 -12.46
CA VAL A 47 14.57 2.73 -11.69
C VAL A 47 14.86 2.69 -10.19
N VAL A 48 15.34 1.56 -9.67
CA VAL A 48 15.70 1.44 -8.25
C VAL A 48 16.83 2.39 -7.88
N HIS A 49 17.83 2.54 -8.75
CA HIS A 49 18.93 3.46 -8.54
C HIS A 49 18.46 4.92 -8.49
N ALA A 50 17.58 5.32 -9.42
CA ALA A 50 16.97 6.65 -9.40
C ALA A 50 16.19 6.90 -8.11
N ASP A 51 15.38 5.92 -7.66
CA ASP A 51 14.66 6.01 -6.38
C ASP A 51 15.62 6.19 -5.18
N LEU A 52 16.75 5.48 -5.16
CA LEU A 52 17.77 5.62 -4.12
C LEU A 52 18.46 6.99 -4.14
N VAL A 53 18.72 7.54 -5.31
CA VAL A 53 19.28 8.90 -5.44
C VAL A 53 18.33 9.93 -4.84
N HIS A 54 17.03 9.85 -5.15
CA HIS A 54 16.01 10.73 -4.56
C HIS A 54 15.93 10.59 -3.03
N ILE A 55 15.95 9.35 -2.51
CA ILE A 55 15.95 9.09 -1.07
C ILE A 55 17.19 9.69 -0.40
N ASN A 56 18.37 9.51 -1.00
CA ASN A 56 19.64 10.05 -0.49
C ASN A 56 19.68 11.58 -0.52
N ALA A 57 18.96 12.21 -1.46
CA ALA A 57 18.75 13.66 -1.50
C ALA A 57 17.75 14.15 -0.45
N GLY A 58 17.13 13.25 0.32
CA GLY A 58 16.12 13.58 1.34
C GLY A 58 14.71 13.77 0.78
N GLU A 59 14.47 13.41 -0.49
CA GLU A 59 13.13 13.48 -1.07
C GLU A 59 12.28 12.30 -0.57
N PRO A 60 11.03 12.55 -0.13
CA PRO A 60 10.15 11.48 0.31
C PRO A 60 9.74 10.59 -0.89
N PRO A 61 9.60 9.26 -0.68
CA PRO A 61 9.20 8.36 -1.75
C PRO A 61 7.83 8.75 -2.31
N LYS A 62 7.73 8.79 -3.65
CA LYS A 62 6.49 9.18 -4.33
C LYS A 62 5.37 8.19 -3.97
N LYS A 63 4.36 8.66 -3.24
CA LYS A 63 3.15 7.87 -2.97
C LYS A 63 2.38 7.66 -4.28
N LYS A 64 1.95 6.42 -4.55
CA LYS A 64 1.05 6.15 -5.68
C LYS A 64 -0.30 6.83 -5.41
N LYS A 65 -0.85 7.56 -6.39
CA LYS A 65 -2.18 8.21 -6.30
C LYS A 65 -3.30 7.29 -5.82
N ILE A 66 -3.22 6.00 -6.13
CA ILE A 66 -4.21 5.00 -5.70
C ILE A 66 -4.14 4.76 -4.18
N ASN A 67 -2.94 4.78 -3.59
CA ASN A 67 -2.74 4.62 -2.16
C ASN A 67 -3.27 5.85 -1.42
N GLU A 68 -3.05 7.05 -1.94
CA GLU A 68 -3.64 8.29 -1.38
C GLU A 68 -5.17 8.27 -1.45
N ARG A 69 -5.75 7.72 -2.53
CA ARG A 69 -7.20 7.55 -2.64
C ARG A 69 -7.72 6.53 -1.63
N LEU A 70 -7.03 5.40 -1.46
CA LEU A 70 -7.40 4.37 -0.49
C LEU A 70 -7.28 4.89 0.95
N GLU A 71 -6.20 5.59 1.27
CA GLU A 71 -5.95 6.23 2.56
C GLU A 71 -7.07 7.22 2.89
N ARG A 72 -7.45 8.09 1.93
CA ARG A 72 -8.61 8.99 2.08
C ARG A 72 -9.92 8.23 2.32
N ARG A 73 -10.18 7.15 1.58
CA ARG A 73 -11.39 6.32 1.78
C ARG A 73 -11.41 5.67 3.16
N LEU A 74 -10.27 5.18 3.63
CA LEU A 74 -10.13 4.50 4.92
C LEU A 74 -10.34 5.49 6.08
N LEU A 75 -9.76 6.69 5.97
CA LEU A 75 -10.01 7.79 6.91
C LEU A 75 -11.48 8.19 6.93
N ASN A 76 -12.12 8.33 5.77
CA ASN A 76 -13.54 8.64 5.69
C ASN A 76 -14.41 7.58 6.35
N LEU A 77 -14.10 6.29 6.16
CA LEU A 77 -14.84 5.21 6.81
C LEU A 77 -14.69 5.24 8.34
N LEU A 78 -13.48 5.51 8.83
CA LEU A 78 -13.24 5.66 10.27
C LEU A 78 -14.02 6.84 10.85
N THR A 79 -13.99 8.01 10.21
CA THR A 79 -14.66 9.21 10.73
C THR A 79 -16.18 9.17 10.62
N THR A 80 -16.73 8.58 9.57
CA THR A 80 -18.19 8.50 9.39
C THR A 80 -18.85 7.42 10.26
N ASN A 81 -18.20 6.29 10.50
CA ASN A 81 -18.82 5.18 11.21
C ASN A 81 -18.98 5.46 12.72
N HIS A 82 -18.06 6.21 13.33
CA HIS A 82 -18.18 6.60 14.75
C HIS A 82 -19.34 7.57 15.00
N ALA A 83 -19.64 8.47 14.06
CA ALA A 83 -20.76 9.40 14.19
C ALA A 83 -22.10 8.67 14.15
N HIS A 84 -22.26 7.71 13.24
CA HIS A 84 -23.52 6.97 13.08
C HIS A 84 -23.77 6.00 14.25
N ILE A 85 -22.73 5.32 14.76
CA ILE A 85 -22.84 4.45 15.93
C ILE A 85 -23.20 5.27 17.17
N ALA A 86 -22.59 6.45 17.38
CA ALA A 86 -22.93 7.31 18.51
C ALA A 86 -24.39 7.80 18.45
N VAL A 87 -24.88 8.18 17.26
CA VAL A 87 -26.28 8.56 17.06
C VAL A 87 -27.23 7.39 17.34
N GLN A 88 -26.91 6.18 16.86
CA GLN A 88 -27.72 4.98 17.12
C GLN A 88 -27.75 4.63 18.62
N LEU A 89 -26.60 4.70 19.31
CA LEU A 89 -26.53 4.44 20.76
C LEU A 89 -27.33 5.47 21.56
N ASN A 90 -27.26 6.76 21.20
CA ASN A 90 -28.08 7.80 21.82
C ASN A 90 -29.57 7.59 21.56
N SER A 91 -29.94 7.17 20.36
CA SER A 91 -31.33 6.86 20.00
C SER A 91 -31.88 5.69 20.83
N ILE A 92 -31.07 4.64 21.00
CA ILE A 92 -31.41 3.48 21.82
C ILE A 92 -31.53 3.87 23.30
N ALA A 93 -30.61 4.67 23.82
CA ALA A 93 -30.65 5.15 25.20
C ALA A 93 -31.92 5.97 25.49
N TYR A 94 -32.32 6.85 24.55
CA TYR A 94 -33.55 7.62 24.66
C TYR A 94 -34.80 6.73 24.65
N SER A 95 -34.85 5.69 23.80
CA SER A 95 -36.00 4.78 23.74
C SER A 95 -36.17 3.87 24.95
N ILE A 96 -35.10 3.62 25.70
CA ILE A 96 -35.14 2.80 26.94
C ILE A 96 -35.51 3.66 28.16
N SER A 97 -35.33 4.97 28.07
CA SER A 97 -35.61 5.92 29.16
C SER A 97 -37.05 6.45 29.16
N LEU A 98 -37.89 5.97 28.24
CA LEU A 98 -39.32 6.27 28.10
C LEU A 98 -40.15 5.06 28.52
#